data_AF-A0A9W6WAY9-F1
#
_entry.id   AF-A0A9W6WAY9-F1
#
_cell.length_a   1.000
_cell.length_b   1.000
_cell.length_c   1.000
_cell.angle_alpha   90.00
_cell.angle_beta   90.00
_cell.angle_gamma   90.00
#
_symmetry.space_group_name_H-M   'P 1'
#
loop_
_entity.id
_entity.type
_entity.pdbx_description
1 polymer ?
#
loop_
_entity_poly.entity_id
_entity_poly.type
_entity_poly.pdbx_seq_one_letter_code
_entity_poly.pdbx_strand_id
1 'polypeptide(L)'
;MAGKSWPPQSLYGLKLQLDELADAIGQRPSKRPLGEQVWLTRFFVVRICGYLEQVVYEVTREHVRQKSGGRIQDFSLTWLEKTRNPSKANLLDLVRRFGVDLWEDLSRLLDSNDEELSRELAFLVDRRNKIAHGLNEGVTESKALALKGAAERVAAWFIDALKPN
;
A
#
# COMPACT_ATOMS: atom_id res chain seq x y z
N MET A 1 -10.33 -23.42 17.32
CA MET A 1 -10.37 -22.04 16.80
C MET A 1 -10.34 -22.14 15.28
N ALA A 2 -11.41 -21.76 14.57
CA ALA A 2 -11.38 -21.74 13.11
C ALA A 2 -10.32 -20.70 12.69
N GLY A 3 -9.27 -21.15 12.00
CA GLY A 3 -8.23 -20.25 11.51
C GLY A 3 -8.86 -19.20 10.61
N LYS A 4 -8.82 -17.94 11.02
CA LYS A 4 -9.23 -16.85 10.15
C LYS A 4 -8.31 -16.84 8.93
N SER A 5 -8.87 -16.65 7.75
CA SER A 5 -8.12 -16.59 6.50
C SER A 5 -7.06 -15.47 6.55
N TRP A 6 -5.85 -15.78 6.09
CA TRP A 6 -4.75 -14.83 5.94
C TRP A 6 -4.30 -14.76 4.47
N PRO A 7 -4.07 -13.56 3.90
CA PRO A 7 -4.36 -12.23 4.48
C PRO A 7 -5.87 -12.00 4.75
N PRO A 8 -6.24 -10.92 5.47
CA PRO A 8 -7.65 -10.58 5.69
C PRO A 8 -8.46 -10.58 4.39
N GLN A 9 -9.67 -11.17 4.42
CA GLN A 9 -10.52 -11.34 3.22
C GLN A 9 -10.84 -10.02 2.50
N SER A 10 -10.90 -8.92 3.26
CA SER A 10 -11.08 -7.56 2.74
C SER A 10 -10.03 -7.16 1.69
N LEU A 11 -8.83 -7.74 1.74
CA LEU A 11 -7.73 -7.38 0.84
C LEU A 11 -7.84 -8.02 -0.54
N TYR A 12 -8.52 -9.16 -0.69
CA TYR A 12 -8.69 -9.80 -2.01
C TYR A 12 -9.49 -8.92 -2.97
N GLY A 13 -10.60 -8.34 -2.50
CA GLY A 13 -11.42 -7.45 -3.31
C GLY A 13 -10.67 -6.19 -3.72
N LEU A 14 -9.86 -5.62 -2.82
CA LEU A 14 -9.04 -4.44 -3.12
C LEU A 14 -7.96 -4.76 -4.17
N LYS A 15 -7.31 -5.91 -4.05
CA LYS A 15 -6.29 -6.37 -5.00
C LYS A 15 -6.89 -6.61 -6.38
N LEU A 16 -8.01 -7.32 -6.45
CA LEU A 16 -8.70 -7.61 -7.72
C LEU A 16 -9.08 -6.32 -8.45
N GLN A 17 -9.70 -5.38 -7.76
CA GLN A 17 -10.06 -4.07 -8.34
C GLN A 17 -8.83 -3.29 -8.82
N LEU A 18 -7.70 -3.39 -8.11
CA LEU A 18 -6.46 -2.73 -8.52
C LEU A 18 -5.86 -3.37 -9.78
N ASP A 19 -5.93 -4.70 -9.89
CA ASP A 19 -5.49 -5.44 -11.07
C ASP A 19 -6.35 -5.13 -12.30
N GLU A 20 -7.68 -5.11 -12.14
CA GLU A 20 -8.61 -4.71 -13.20
C GLU A 20 -8.33 -3.29 -13.73
N LEU A 21 -7.99 -2.35 -12.83
CA LEU A 21 -7.57 -1.01 -13.22
C LEU A 21 -6.22 -1.01 -13.94
N ALA A 22 -5.27 -1.84 -13.51
CA ALA A 22 -3.98 -1.97 -14.17
C ALA A 22 -4.16 -2.49 -15.60
N ASP A 23 -5.03 -3.48 -15.81
CA ASP A 23 -5.38 -3.99 -17.13
C ASP A 23 -6.04 -2.91 -17.99
N ALA A 24 -6.98 -2.14 -17.42
CA ALA A 24 -7.62 -1.04 -18.14
C ALA A 24 -6.65 0.09 -18.53
N ILE A 25 -5.57 0.28 -17.77
CA ILE A 25 -4.49 1.22 -18.07
C ILE A 25 -3.56 0.68 -19.16
N GLY A 26 -3.10 -0.56 -19.02
CA GLY A 26 -2.13 -1.18 -19.93
C GLY A 26 -2.73 -1.58 -21.29
N GLN A 27 -4.02 -1.90 -21.33
CA GLN A 27 -4.74 -2.33 -22.53
C GLN A 27 -5.66 -1.21 -23.01
N ARG A 28 -5.10 -0.02 -23.25
CA ARG A 28 -5.88 1.14 -23.70
C ARG A 28 -6.67 0.82 -24.97
N PRO A 29 -8.02 0.93 -24.96
CA PRO A 29 -8.81 0.78 -26.18
C PRO A 29 -8.47 1.87 -27.20
N SER A 30 -8.40 1.51 -28.48
CA SER A 30 -8.05 2.44 -29.58
C SER A 30 -8.95 3.67 -29.68
N LYS A 31 -10.20 3.57 -29.22
CA LYS A 31 -11.18 4.66 -29.24
C LYS A 31 -11.15 5.57 -28.00
N ARG A 32 -10.38 5.25 -26.96
CA ARG A 32 -10.39 6.06 -25.72
C ARG A 32 -9.67 7.41 -25.96
N PRO A 33 -10.34 8.56 -25.73
CA PRO A 33 -9.70 9.86 -25.80
C PRO A 33 -8.49 9.97 -24.85
N LEU A 34 -7.47 10.74 -25.26
CA LEU A 34 -6.26 10.90 -24.46
C LEU A 34 -6.55 11.51 -23.07
N GLY A 35 -7.49 12.47 -23.00
CA GLY A 35 -7.88 13.10 -21.74
C GLY A 35 -8.44 12.09 -20.74
N GLU A 36 -9.36 11.21 -21.17
CA GLU A 36 -9.92 10.14 -20.33
C GLU A 36 -8.85 9.20 -19.81
N GLN A 37 -7.87 8.86 -20.66
CA GLN A 37 -6.75 8.00 -20.27
C GLN A 37 -5.87 8.66 -19.19
N VAL A 38 -5.61 9.97 -19.30
CA VAL A 38 -4.89 10.74 -18.27
C VAL A 38 -5.66 10.73 -16.95
N TRP A 39 -6.99 10.93 -16.98
CA TRP A 39 -7.83 10.87 -15.78
C TRP A 39 -7.83 9.50 -15.14
N LEU A 40 -7.94 8.44 -15.94
CA LEU A 40 -7.88 7.06 -15.45
C LEU A 40 -6.52 6.76 -14.82
N THR A 41 -5.42 7.24 -15.41
CA THR A 41 -4.07 7.05 -14.87
C THR A 41 -3.89 7.76 -13.52
N ARG A 42 -4.45 8.97 -13.38
CA ARG A 42 -4.46 9.69 -12.11
C ARG A 42 -5.27 8.95 -11.04
N PHE A 43 -6.47 8.48 -11.42
CA PHE A 43 -7.29 7.68 -10.54
C PHE A 43 -6.55 6.42 -10.10
N PHE A 44 -5.88 5.74 -11.02
CA PHE A 44 -5.09 4.56 -10.73
C PHE A 44 -3.98 4.83 -9.71
N VAL A 45 -3.24 5.94 -9.84
CA VAL A 45 -2.25 6.36 -8.82
C VAL A 45 -2.86 6.52 -7.43
N VAL A 46 -4.04 7.16 -7.34
CA VAL A 46 -4.77 7.28 -6.07
C VAL A 46 -5.16 5.91 -5.53
N ARG A 47 -5.62 4.99 -6.39
CA ARG A 47 -6.00 3.63 -6.01
C ARG A 47 -4.82 2.77 -5.57
N ILE A 48 -3.64 2.92 -6.18
CA ILE A 48 -2.40 2.25 -5.76
C ILE A 48 -2.02 2.68 -4.34
N CYS A 49 -2.03 3.99 -4.07
CA CYS A 49 -1.70 4.52 -2.75
C CYS A 49 -2.72 4.05 -1.69
N GLY A 50 -4.02 4.14 -2.01
CA GLY A 50 -5.08 3.67 -1.13
C GLY A 50 -5.02 2.16 -0.87
N TYR A 51 -4.67 1.34 -1.86
CA TYR A 51 -4.46 -0.09 -1.68
C TYR A 51 -3.37 -0.38 -0.64
N LEU A 52 -2.19 0.25 -0.77
CA LEU A 52 -1.10 0.05 0.18
C LEU A 52 -1.49 0.50 1.61
N GLU A 53 -2.18 1.64 1.74
CA GLU A 53 -2.70 2.10 3.03
C GLU A 53 -3.64 1.08 3.67
N GLN A 54 -4.56 0.50 2.89
CA GLN A 54 -5.50 -0.51 3.37
C GLN A 54 -4.82 -1.83 3.74
N VAL A 55 -3.84 -2.29 2.96
CA VAL A 55 -3.06 -3.49 3.32
C VAL A 55 -2.36 -3.28 4.65
N VAL A 56 -1.63 -2.17 4.81
CA VAL A 56 -0.92 -1.85 6.05
C VAL A 56 -1.89 -1.80 7.23
N TYR A 57 -3.03 -1.13 7.07
CA TYR A 57 -4.06 -1.02 8.11
C TYR A 57 -4.66 -2.38 8.51
N GLU A 58 -5.18 -3.15 7.55
CA GLU A 58 -5.89 -4.40 7.83
C GLU A 58 -4.96 -5.49 8.38
N VAL A 59 -3.75 -5.61 7.82
CA VAL A 59 -2.76 -6.60 8.26
C VAL A 59 -2.29 -6.32 9.68
N THR A 60 -1.91 -5.07 9.98
CA THR A 60 -1.44 -4.71 11.33
C THR A 60 -2.53 -4.86 12.37
N ARG A 61 -3.75 -4.45 12.04
CA ARG A 61 -4.93 -4.60 12.90
C ARG A 61 -5.24 -6.07 13.19
N GLU A 62 -5.25 -6.93 12.17
CA GLU A 62 -5.56 -8.34 12.36
C GLU A 62 -4.41 -9.07 13.10
N HIS A 63 -3.15 -8.72 12.84
CA HIS A 63 -2.01 -9.23 13.61
C HIS A 63 -2.17 -8.92 15.11
N VAL A 64 -2.45 -7.66 15.48
CA VAL A 64 -2.68 -7.26 16.88
C VAL A 64 -3.84 -8.04 17.49
N ARG A 65 -4.94 -8.21 16.74
CA ARG A 65 -6.11 -8.98 17.19
C ARG A 65 -5.81 -10.43 17.50
N GLN A 66 -4.91 -11.05 16.75
CA GLN A 66 -4.58 -12.45 16.93
C GLN A 66 -3.48 -12.67 17.99
N LYS A 67 -2.59 -11.70 18.20
CA LYS A 67 -1.48 -11.81 19.15
C LYS A 67 -1.73 -11.17 20.52
N SER A 68 -2.84 -10.45 20.69
CA SER A 68 -3.20 -9.79 21.96
C SER A 68 -4.67 -9.97 22.30
N GLY A 69 -5.05 -9.71 23.56
CA GLY A 69 -6.45 -9.78 24.02
C GLY A 69 -6.75 -8.77 25.14
N GLY A 70 -8.05 -8.55 25.39
CA GLY A 70 -8.53 -7.66 26.44
C GLY A 70 -8.07 -6.21 26.28
N ARG A 71 -7.83 -5.53 27.40
CA ARG A 71 -7.49 -4.09 27.43
C ARG A 71 -6.23 -3.73 26.64
N ILE A 72 -5.27 -4.65 26.53
CA ILE A 72 -4.04 -4.45 25.75
C ILE A 72 -4.39 -4.36 24.26
N GLN A 73 -5.25 -5.26 23.77
CA GLN A 73 -5.74 -5.23 22.41
C GLN A 73 -6.48 -3.91 22.12
N ASP A 74 -7.42 -3.51 22.99
CA ASP A 74 -8.18 -2.27 22.81
C ASP A 74 -7.26 -1.05 22.73
N PHE A 75 -6.30 -0.95 23.67
CA PHE A 75 -5.30 0.10 23.67
C PHE A 75 -4.47 0.12 22.38
N SER A 76 -3.95 -1.03 21.94
CA SER A 76 -3.16 -1.13 20.71
C SER A 76 -3.97 -0.78 19.46
N LEU A 77 -5.24 -1.18 19.39
CA LEU A 77 -6.12 -0.92 18.25
C LEU A 77 -6.45 0.57 18.11
N THR A 78 -6.71 1.30 19.19
CA THR A 78 -6.96 2.75 19.13
C THR A 78 -5.80 3.54 18.51
N TRP A 79 -4.57 3.04 18.67
CA TRP A 79 -3.39 3.66 18.06
C TRP A 79 -3.29 3.43 16.54
N LEU A 80 -3.88 2.34 16.03
CA LEU A 80 -3.86 1.98 14.61
C LEU A 80 -4.96 2.69 13.79
N GLU A 81 -5.93 3.34 14.44
CA GLU A 81 -7.04 4.02 13.76
C GLU A 81 -6.61 5.24 12.94
N LYS A 82 -5.43 5.82 13.23
CA LYS A 82 -4.88 6.93 12.46
C LYS A 82 -4.10 6.43 11.25
N THR A 83 -4.79 6.27 10.13
CA THR A 83 -4.15 5.94 8.84
C THR A 83 -3.29 7.13 8.40
N ARG A 84 -1.98 6.88 8.24
CA ARG A 84 -1.03 7.84 7.64
C ARG A 84 -0.78 7.44 6.19
N ASN A 85 -0.33 8.39 5.37
CA ASN A 85 0.13 8.05 4.01
C ASN A 85 1.30 7.04 4.09
N PRO A 86 1.49 6.17 3.08
CA PRO A 86 2.45 5.07 3.15
C PRO A 86 3.86 5.52 2.74
N SER A 87 4.33 6.63 3.32
CA SER A 87 5.72 7.06 3.13
C SER A 87 6.69 6.13 3.86
N LYS A 88 7.93 6.02 3.36
CA LYS A 88 9.02 5.26 4.01
C LYS A 88 9.08 5.51 5.53
N ALA A 89 9.11 6.79 5.93
CA ALA A 89 9.17 7.18 7.33
C ALA A 89 7.95 6.67 8.12
N ASN A 90 6.74 6.83 7.60
CA ASN A 90 5.53 6.40 8.30
C ASN A 90 5.45 4.87 8.43
N LEU A 91 5.88 4.13 7.40
CA LEU A 91 5.92 2.67 7.42
C LEU A 91 6.95 2.16 8.43
N LEU A 92 8.15 2.74 8.44
CA LEU A 92 9.20 2.39 9.42
C LEU A 92 8.78 2.74 10.85
N ASP A 93 8.21 3.93 11.08
CA ASP A 93 7.68 4.34 12.39
C ASP A 93 6.66 3.34 12.94
N LEU A 94 5.78 2.84 12.07
CA LEU A 94 4.77 1.86 12.42
C LEU A 94 5.41 0.52 12.76
N VAL A 95 6.26 0.00 11.88
CA VAL A 95 6.88 -1.33 12.04
C VAL A 95 7.80 -1.38 13.26
N ARG A 96 8.50 -0.29 13.58
CA ARG A 96 9.34 -0.20 14.78
C ARG A 96 8.60 -0.52 16.08
N ARG A 97 7.28 -0.31 16.12
CA ARG A 97 6.45 -0.63 17.28
C ARG A 97 6.22 -2.13 17.47
N PHE A 98 6.36 -2.93 16.41
CA PHE A 98 6.25 -4.38 16.45
C PHE A 98 7.57 -5.06 16.81
N GLY A 99 8.71 -4.39 16.59
CA GLY A 99 10.03 -4.89 16.97
C GLY A 99 11.15 -4.26 16.13
N VAL A 100 12.37 -4.31 16.66
CA VAL A 100 13.56 -3.83 15.94
C VAL A 100 13.86 -4.73 14.75
N ASP A 101 13.76 -6.04 14.89
CA ASP A 101 14.06 -7.00 13.81
C ASP A 101 13.19 -6.74 12.57
N LEU A 102 11.88 -6.57 12.76
CA LEU A 102 10.95 -6.25 11.67
C LEU A 102 11.26 -4.89 11.03
N TRP A 103 11.71 -3.92 11.83
CA TRP A 103 12.10 -2.60 11.33
C TRP A 103 13.36 -2.69 10.47
N GLU A 104 14.37 -3.44 10.90
CA GLU A 104 15.59 -3.68 10.13
C GLU A 104 15.27 -4.42 8.82
N ASP A 105 14.38 -5.41 8.87
CA ASP A 105 13.92 -6.15 7.69
C ASP A 105 13.24 -5.24 6.67
N LEU A 106 12.31 -4.39 7.12
CA LEU A 106 11.64 -3.44 6.23
C LEU A 106 12.62 -2.38 5.70
N SER A 107 13.53 -1.87 6.53
CA SER A 107 14.53 -0.89 6.08
C SER A 107 15.40 -1.49 4.98
N ARG A 108 15.91 -2.72 5.18
CA ARG A 108 16.70 -3.43 4.15
C ARG A 108 15.93 -3.60 2.84
N LEU A 109 14.64 -3.92 2.89
CA LEU A 109 13.80 -3.99 1.69
C LEU A 109 13.71 -2.62 0.98
N LEU A 110 13.44 -1.56 1.73
CA LEU A 110 13.25 -0.21 1.21
C LEU A 110 14.55 0.43 0.69
N ASP A 111 15.68 0.07 1.28
CA ASP A 111 17.02 0.58 0.97
C ASP A 111 17.72 -0.26 -0.11
N SER A 112 17.16 -1.42 -0.47
CA SER A 112 17.69 -2.29 -1.51
C SER A 112 17.73 -1.61 -2.89
N ASN A 113 18.64 -2.09 -3.75
CA ASN A 113 18.83 -1.63 -5.13
C ASN A 113 18.96 -0.10 -5.24
N ASP A 114 19.90 0.49 -4.49
CA ASP A 114 20.10 1.94 -4.48
C ASP A 114 18.78 2.67 -4.14
N GLU A 115 18.06 2.23 -3.10
CA GLU A 115 16.80 2.84 -2.65
C GLU A 115 15.69 2.95 -3.71
N GLU A 116 15.71 2.11 -4.75
CA GLU A 116 14.72 2.11 -5.83
C GLU A 116 13.29 2.14 -5.30
N LEU A 117 12.97 1.21 -4.38
CA LEU A 117 11.63 1.07 -3.82
C LEU A 117 11.21 2.29 -2.99
N SER A 118 12.15 2.86 -2.24
CA SER A 118 11.94 4.09 -1.48
C SER A 118 11.61 5.27 -2.39
N ARG A 119 12.33 5.42 -3.51
CA ARG A 119 12.08 6.49 -4.50
C ARG A 119 10.71 6.33 -5.17
N GLU A 120 10.34 5.11 -5.54
CA GLU A 120 9.02 4.83 -6.12
C GLU A 120 7.88 5.15 -5.14
N LEU A 121 8.01 4.76 -3.87
CA LEU A 121 7.03 5.10 -2.84
C LEU A 121 6.92 6.61 -2.61
N ALA A 122 8.06 7.30 -2.54
CA ALA A 122 8.07 8.76 -2.39
C ALA A 122 7.35 9.44 -3.56
N PHE A 123 7.61 8.98 -4.79
CA PHE A 123 6.94 9.47 -5.99
C PHE A 123 5.44 9.15 -5.98
N LEU A 124 5.03 7.95 -5.57
CA LEU A 124 3.62 7.56 -5.45
C LEU A 124 2.87 8.51 -4.49
N VAL A 125 3.41 8.74 -3.30
CA VAL A 125 2.80 9.61 -2.29
C VAL A 125 2.74 11.05 -2.78
N ASP A 126 3.81 11.55 -3.40
CA ASP A 126 3.84 12.90 -3.99
C ASP A 126 2.77 13.07 -5.08
N ARG A 127 2.69 12.13 -6.03
CA ARG A 127 1.65 12.16 -7.09
C ARG A 127 0.24 12.04 -6.54
N ARG A 128 0.00 11.15 -5.57
CA ARG A 128 -1.31 11.07 -4.91
C ARG A 128 -1.72 12.41 -4.30
N ASN A 129 -0.80 13.08 -3.59
CA ASN A 129 -1.09 14.37 -2.95
C ASN A 129 -1.37 15.46 -3.98
N LYS A 130 -0.54 15.59 -5.02
CA LYS A 130 -0.75 16.58 -6.08
C LYS A 130 -2.07 16.36 -6.82
N ILE A 131 -2.42 15.11 -7.15
CA ILE A 131 -3.70 14.77 -7.78
C ILE A 131 -4.87 15.15 -6.87
N ALA A 132 -4.81 14.81 -5.58
CA ALA A 132 -5.85 15.16 -4.61
C ALA A 132 -6.04 16.68 -4.44
N HIS A 133 -4.97 17.46 -4.60
CA HIS A 133 -5.02 18.93 -4.58
C HIS A 133 -5.39 19.56 -5.94
N GLY A 134 -5.73 18.76 -6.95
CA GLY A 134 -6.09 19.27 -8.28
C GLY A 134 -4.93 19.82 -9.10
N LEU A 135 -3.68 19.52 -8.71
CA LEU A 135 -2.50 19.98 -9.42
C LEU A 135 -2.24 19.13 -10.66
N ASN A 136 -1.85 19.80 -11.75
CA ASN A 136 -1.58 19.15 -13.03
C ASN A 136 -0.14 18.64 -13.06
N GLU A 137 0.09 17.41 -12.58
CA GLU A 137 1.33 16.70 -12.85
C GLU A 137 1.07 15.45 -13.67
N GLY A 138 1.87 15.29 -14.73
CA GLY A 138 1.84 14.12 -15.58
C GLY A 138 2.45 12.92 -14.88
N VAL A 139 1.74 11.80 -14.92
CA VAL A 139 2.28 10.48 -14.66
C VAL A 139 1.97 9.65 -15.89
N THR A 140 2.98 8.98 -16.44
CA THR A 140 2.75 8.09 -17.59
C THR A 140 2.10 6.80 -17.13
N GLU A 141 1.39 6.14 -18.04
CA GLU A 141 0.80 4.81 -17.80
C GLU A 141 1.86 3.81 -17.34
N SER A 142 3.01 3.78 -18.03
CA SER A 142 4.14 2.93 -17.68
C SER A 142 4.66 3.18 -16.27
N LYS A 143 4.78 4.46 -15.88
CA LYS A 143 5.19 4.82 -14.52
C LYS A 143 4.13 4.41 -13.50
N ALA A 144 2.85 4.63 -13.77
CA ALA A 144 1.77 4.22 -12.86
C ALA A 144 1.76 2.69 -12.64
N LEU A 145 1.99 1.90 -13.68
CA LEU A 145 2.15 0.44 -13.58
C LEU A 145 3.38 0.05 -12.75
N ALA A 146 4.51 0.74 -12.91
CA ALA A 146 5.69 0.52 -12.07
C ALA A 146 5.42 0.86 -10.59
N LEU A 147 4.68 1.94 -10.32
CA LEU A 147 4.27 2.31 -8.95
C LEU A 147 3.37 1.25 -8.31
N LYS A 148 2.48 0.61 -9.08
CA LYS A 148 1.72 -0.55 -8.60
C LYS A 148 2.65 -1.66 -8.14
N GLY A 149 3.63 -2.04 -8.96
CA GLY A 149 4.62 -3.05 -8.61
C GLY A 149 5.39 -2.72 -7.33
N ALA A 150 5.81 -1.45 -7.17
CA ALA A 150 6.45 -0.98 -5.94
C ALA A 150 5.53 -1.12 -4.71
N ALA A 151 4.28 -0.66 -4.81
CA ALA A 151 3.31 -0.78 -3.73
C ALA A 151 3.00 -2.25 -3.38
N GLU A 152 2.89 -3.12 -4.37
CA GLU A 152 2.64 -4.56 -4.17
C GLU A 152 3.80 -5.27 -3.49
N ARG A 153 5.06 -4.90 -3.79
CA ARG A 153 6.24 -5.43 -3.10
C ARG A 153 6.21 -5.11 -1.61
N VAL A 154 5.86 -3.88 -1.24
CA VAL A 154 5.76 -3.46 0.16
C VAL A 154 4.55 -4.10 0.83
N ALA A 155 3.41 -4.17 0.15
CA ALA A 155 2.23 -4.86 0.64
C ALA A 155 2.49 -6.34 0.94
N ALA A 156 3.18 -7.04 0.03
CA ALA A 156 3.58 -8.43 0.22
C ALA A 156 4.44 -8.61 1.46
N TRP A 157 5.43 -7.72 1.65
CA TRP A 157 6.25 -7.74 2.87
C TRP A 157 5.41 -7.62 4.14
N PHE A 158 4.45 -6.68 4.19
CA PHE A 158 3.57 -6.55 5.37
C PHE A 158 2.75 -7.84 5.61
N ILE A 159 2.17 -8.40 4.55
CA ILE A 159 1.36 -9.62 4.62
C ILE A 159 2.20 -10.80 5.14
N ASP A 160 3.44 -10.94 4.71
CA ASP A 160 4.30 -12.05 5.12
C ASP A 160 4.88 -11.83 6.52
N ALA A 161 5.44 -10.65 6.78
CA ALA A 161 6.12 -10.32 8.03
C ALA A 161 5.18 -10.33 9.25
N LEU A 162 3.91 -9.97 9.05
CA LEU A 162 2.91 -9.92 10.12
C LEU A 162 1.95 -11.12 10.09
N LYS A 163 2.25 -12.15 9.29
CA LYS A 163 1.47 -13.39 9.29
C LYS A 163 1.41 -14.00 10.70
N PRO A 164 0.22 -14.22 11.26
CA PRO A 164 0.10 -14.85 12.57
C PRO A 164 0.55 -16.31 12.49
N ASN A 165 1.61 -16.64 13.22
CA ASN A 165 2.01 -18.03 13.52
C ASN A 165 1.00 -18.69 14.47
#